data_AF-A0A7J4QP79-F1
#
_entry.id   AF-A0A7J4QP79-F1
#
_cell.length_a   1.000
_cell.length_b   1.000
_cell.length_c   1.000
_cell.angle_alpha   90.00
_cell.angle_beta   90.00
_cell.angle_gamma   90.00
#
_symmetry.space_group_name_H-M   'P 1'
#
loop_
_entity.id
_entity.type
_entity.pdbx_description
1 polymer ?
#
loop_
_entity_poly.entity_id
_entity_poly.type
_entity_poly.pdbx_seq_one_letter_code
_entity_poly.pdbx_strand_id
1 'polypeptide(L)'
;MAQAHIMEERGALRRLFGHVAHRAATIRLAVLCSILNKIWDLAPPLLIGVAVDVVVTQEESLLASYGVVDPWHQLLLLSVVTVAIWALESLFEYWYGVLWRNLAQSVQHDVRMATFERVLGHAPSWFDERRKGDLLAVLNDDVNQLERFLDKGANDLLQVGTTVIVVGVIFFAIAWEVALLAFMPVPLILWGSFRYQRALEPKYLSVRDAAGDLNALLENDIGGMTTIQSFTAEPLEAARLMELSEAYRARNREAIRLSAGFVPLIRMAILVGFTGTLLLGGWFTLEGTLEVGAYSVLVFMTQRLLWPLTTG
;
A
#
# COMPACT_ATOMS: atom_id res chain seq x y z
N MET A 1 5.87 -27.57 -2.01
CA MET A 1 6.31 -26.38 -2.76
C MET A 1 6.09 -25.07 -1.99
N ALA A 2 4.89 -24.78 -1.45
CA ALA A 2 4.65 -23.53 -0.69
C ALA A 2 5.54 -23.34 0.56
N GLN A 3 5.85 -24.40 1.30
CA GLN A 3 6.72 -24.32 2.49
C GLN A 3 8.21 -24.09 2.16
N ALA A 4 8.67 -24.45 0.95
CA ALA A 4 10.06 -24.21 0.52
C ALA A 4 10.29 -22.75 0.13
N HIS A 5 9.32 -22.15 -0.58
CA HIS A 5 9.33 -20.73 -0.95
C HIS A 5 9.34 -19.81 0.29
N ILE A 6 8.53 -20.13 1.31
CA ILE A 6 8.46 -19.38 2.58
C ILE A 6 9.79 -19.48 3.37
N MET A 7 10.53 -20.59 3.22
CA MET A 7 11.79 -20.81 3.93
C MET A 7 12.97 -20.08 3.26
N GLU A 8 12.98 -19.99 1.93
CA GLU A 8 13.91 -19.13 1.17
C GLU A 8 13.65 -17.64 1.43
N GLU A 9 12.39 -17.20 1.44
CA GLU A 9 11.99 -15.82 1.74
C GLU A 9 12.43 -15.37 3.15
N ARG A 10 12.27 -16.25 4.15
CA ARG A 10 12.76 -15.99 5.52
C ARG A 10 14.28 -15.83 5.58
N GLY A 11 15.02 -16.56 4.74
CA GLY A 11 16.47 -16.42 4.61
C GLY A 11 16.90 -15.11 3.95
N ALA A 12 16.18 -14.69 2.91
CA ALA A 12 16.40 -13.44 2.19
C ALA A 12 16.13 -12.22 3.09
N LEU A 13 14.99 -12.18 3.77
CA LEU A 13 14.64 -11.10 4.71
C LEU A 13 15.65 -10.99 5.86
N ARG A 14 16.09 -12.12 6.43
CA ARG A 14 17.09 -12.13 7.52
C ARG A 14 18.46 -11.61 7.07
N ARG A 15 18.86 -11.89 5.82
CA ARG A 15 20.10 -11.34 5.22
C ARG A 15 19.97 -9.85 4.92
N LEU A 16 18.79 -9.42 4.49
CA LEU A 16 18.43 -8.01 4.34
C LEU A 16 18.53 -7.27 5.67
N PHE A 17 17.93 -7.82 6.72
CA PHE A 17 18.05 -7.29 8.09
C PHE A 17 19.51 -7.14 8.54
N GLY A 18 20.44 -7.98 8.09
CA GLY A 18 21.87 -7.81 8.34
C GLY A 18 22.45 -6.52 7.75
N HIS A 19 21.98 -6.08 6.58
CA HIS A 19 22.41 -4.84 5.93
C HIS A 19 21.74 -3.60 6.53
N VAL A 20 20.54 -3.75 7.11
CA VAL A 20 19.80 -2.63 7.74
C VAL A 20 20.01 -2.55 9.27
N ALA A 21 20.57 -3.58 9.90
CA ALA A 21 20.73 -3.66 11.37
C ALA A 21 21.58 -2.52 11.94
N HIS A 22 22.60 -2.05 11.20
CA HIS A 22 23.42 -0.92 11.61
C HIS A 22 22.61 0.39 11.67
N ARG A 23 21.47 0.46 10.97
CA ARG A 23 20.55 1.60 10.90
C ARG A 23 19.28 1.39 11.75
N ALA A 24 19.30 0.48 12.72
CA ALA A 24 18.15 0.19 13.58
C ALA A 24 17.63 1.41 14.36
N ALA A 25 18.49 2.39 14.66
CA ALA A 25 18.06 3.65 15.25
C ALA A 25 17.19 4.48 14.29
N THR A 26 17.64 4.63 13.03
CA THR A 26 16.92 5.34 11.97
C THR A 26 15.58 4.67 11.68
N ILE A 27 15.54 3.33 11.59
CA ILE A 27 14.28 2.59 11.40
C ILE A 27 13.32 2.84 12.55
N ARG A 28 13.77 2.70 13.80
CA ARG A 28 12.90 2.94 14.97
C ARG A 28 12.34 4.36 15.00
N LEU A 29 13.17 5.35 14.66
CA LEU A 29 12.72 6.74 14.56
C LEU A 29 11.72 6.92 13.42
N ALA A 30 11.97 6.35 12.25
CA ALA A 30 11.07 6.41 11.11
C ALA A 30 9.70 5.79 11.44
N VAL A 31 9.70 4.60 12.05
CA VAL A 31 8.49 3.91 12.52
C VAL A 31 7.73 4.77 13.53
N LEU A 32 8.42 5.34 14.52
CA LEU A 32 7.81 6.21 15.52
C LEU A 32 7.17 7.44 14.87
N CYS A 33 7.88 8.12 13.96
CA CYS A 33 7.35 9.26 13.23
C CYS A 33 6.14 8.87 12.35
N SER A 34 6.17 7.71 11.69
CA SER A 34 5.04 7.19 10.91
C SER A 34 3.81 6.95 11.78
N ILE A 35 3.98 6.33 12.96
CA ILE A 35 2.89 6.07 13.90
C ILE A 35 2.32 7.39 14.44
N LEU A 36 3.19 8.32 14.87
CA LEU A 36 2.77 9.63 15.37
C LEU A 36 2.04 10.43 14.30
N ASN A 37 2.57 10.48 13.07
CA ASN A 37 1.87 11.08 11.95
C ASN A 37 0.47 10.46 11.77
N LYS A 38 0.36 9.13 11.78
CA LYS A 38 -0.94 8.47 11.59
C LYS A 38 -1.93 8.80 12.71
N ILE A 39 -1.46 8.95 13.95
CA ILE A 39 -2.32 9.39 15.06
C ILE A 39 -2.87 10.80 14.80
N TRP A 40 -2.05 11.73 14.31
CA TRP A 40 -2.49 13.08 13.95
C TRP A 40 -3.42 13.10 12.74
N ASP A 41 -3.13 12.32 11.70
CA ASP A 41 -3.98 12.15 10.49
C ASP A 41 -5.38 11.58 10.82
N LEU A 42 -5.48 10.80 11.90
CA LEU A 42 -6.75 10.25 12.39
C LEU A 42 -7.49 11.17 13.38
N ALA A 43 -6.90 12.27 13.82
CA ALA A 43 -7.56 13.17 14.77
C ALA A 43 -8.73 14.01 14.20
N PRO A 44 -8.76 14.45 12.92
CA PRO A 44 -9.83 15.31 12.41
C PRO A 44 -11.26 14.75 12.57
N PRO A 45 -11.55 13.46 12.32
CA PRO A 45 -12.88 12.89 12.61
C PRO A 45 -13.31 13.02 14.08
N LEU A 46 -12.37 12.90 15.03
CA LEU A 46 -12.66 13.11 16.45
C LEU A 46 -13.04 14.56 16.74
N LEU A 47 -12.31 15.51 16.13
CA LEU A 47 -12.62 16.94 16.25
C LEU A 47 -13.98 17.28 15.65
N ILE A 48 -14.34 16.67 14.53
CA ILE A 48 -15.67 16.83 13.92
C ILE A 48 -16.74 16.31 14.87
N GLY A 49 -16.54 15.15 15.50
CA GLY A 49 -17.46 14.63 16.51
C GLY A 49 -17.67 15.58 17.68
N VAL A 50 -16.58 16.14 18.22
CA VAL A 50 -16.65 17.15 19.30
C VAL A 50 -17.31 18.44 18.82
N ALA A 51 -17.01 18.91 17.60
CA ALA A 51 -17.64 20.10 17.04
C ALA A 51 -19.15 19.92 16.84
N VAL A 52 -19.58 18.74 16.38
CA VAL A 52 -21.01 18.39 16.25
C VAL A 52 -21.67 18.36 17.63
N ASP A 53 -21.01 17.76 18.63
CA ASP A 53 -21.52 17.77 20.01
C ASP A 53 -21.67 19.20 20.57
N VAL A 54 -20.68 20.07 20.36
CA VAL A 54 -20.76 21.49 20.74
C VAL A 54 -21.94 22.22 20.08
N VAL A 55 -22.15 22.00 18.78
CA VAL A 55 -23.21 22.68 18.03
C VAL A 55 -24.60 22.16 18.39
N VAL A 56 -24.73 20.86 18.66
CA VAL A 56 -26.00 20.19 18.95
C VAL A 56 -26.39 20.34 20.42
N THR A 57 -25.45 20.12 21.34
CA THR A 57 -25.67 20.01 22.79
C THR A 57 -25.40 21.34 23.54
N GLN A 58 -24.72 22.30 22.89
CA GLN A 58 -24.48 23.66 23.40
C GLN A 58 -23.90 23.70 24.82
N GLU A 59 -24.64 24.21 25.81
CA GLU A 59 -24.19 24.40 27.20
C GLU A 59 -24.01 23.08 27.98
N GLU A 60 -24.52 21.96 27.47
CA GLU A 60 -24.30 20.61 28.04
C GLU A 60 -23.23 19.81 27.27
N SER A 61 -22.51 20.44 26.35
CA SER A 61 -21.43 19.78 25.60
C SER A 61 -20.29 19.28 26.49
N LEU A 62 -19.56 18.25 26.04
CA LEU A 62 -18.43 17.68 26.77
C LEU A 62 -17.38 18.75 27.16
N LEU A 63 -17.19 19.78 26.33
CA LEU A 63 -16.27 20.89 26.59
C LEU A 63 -16.79 21.92 27.60
N ALA A 64 -18.11 22.04 27.77
CA ALA A 64 -18.71 22.88 28.80
C ALA A 64 -18.41 22.32 30.20
N SER A 65 -18.34 20.99 30.33
CA SER A 65 -17.96 20.33 31.59
C SER A 65 -16.52 20.63 32.05
N TYR A 66 -15.64 21.02 31.12
CA TYR A 66 -14.26 21.46 31.40
C TYR A 66 -14.12 22.98 31.63
N GLY A 67 -15.23 23.74 31.67
CA GLY A 67 -15.25 25.15 32.07
C GLY A 67 -15.25 26.18 30.93
N VAL A 68 -15.33 25.77 29.66
CA VAL A 68 -15.53 26.68 28.52
C VAL A 68 -17.00 26.64 28.14
N VAL A 69 -17.82 27.49 28.74
CA VAL A 69 -19.29 27.43 28.58
C VAL A 69 -19.74 28.04 27.24
N ASP A 70 -19.04 29.05 26.74
CA ASP A 70 -19.46 29.76 25.52
C ASP A 70 -19.10 28.97 24.24
N PRO A 71 -20.09 28.57 23.41
CA PRO A 71 -19.87 27.76 22.21
C PRO A 71 -18.91 28.39 21.19
N TRP A 72 -18.85 29.72 21.11
CA TRP A 72 -17.92 30.40 20.20
C TRP A 72 -16.46 30.23 20.65
N HIS A 73 -16.18 30.30 21.95
CA HIS A 73 -14.85 30.03 22.50
C HIS A 73 -14.44 28.56 22.32
N GLN A 74 -15.39 27.62 22.44
CA GLN A 74 -15.15 26.20 22.15
C GLN A 74 -14.77 25.98 20.67
N LEU A 75 -15.49 26.60 19.73
CA LEU A 75 -15.17 26.52 18.30
C LEU A 75 -13.82 27.16 17.96
N LEU A 76 -13.49 28.29 18.59
CA LEU A 76 -12.18 28.93 18.43
C LEU A 76 -11.06 28.01 18.92
N LEU A 77 -11.23 27.39 20.10
CA LEU A 77 -10.28 26.41 20.63
C LEU A 77 -10.11 25.21 19.68
N LEU A 78 -11.21 24.61 19.21
CA LEU A 78 -11.18 23.51 18.24
C LEU A 78 -10.48 23.90 16.95
N SER A 79 -10.64 25.14 16.49
CA SER A 79 -9.95 25.66 15.30
C SER A 79 -8.44 25.74 15.51
N VAL A 80 -7.99 26.28 16.66
CA VAL A 80 -6.56 26.32 17.00
C VAL A 80 -5.99 24.91 17.14
N VAL A 81 -6.71 24.00 17.79
CA VAL A 81 -6.31 22.59 17.94
C VAL A 81 -6.22 21.91 16.57
N THR A 82 -7.16 22.18 15.66
CA THR A 82 -7.14 21.64 14.29
C THR A 82 -5.88 22.09 13.54
N VAL A 83 -5.54 23.38 13.61
CA VAL A 83 -4.31 23.91 13.00
C VAL A 83 -3.07 23.26 13.60
N ALA A 84 -3.02 23.08 14.92
CA ALA A 84 -1.92 22.41 15.59
C ALA A 84 -1.78 20.94 15.16
N ILE A 85 -2.89 20.21 15.04
CA ILE A 85 -2.92 18.83 14.56
C ILE A 85 -2.36 18.73 13.15
N TRP A 86 -2.80 19.59 12.23
CA TRP A 86 -2.33 19.60 10.83
C TRP A 86 -0.84 19.96 10.74
N ALA A 87 -0.38 20.90 11.57
CA ALA A 87 1.03 21.25 11.65
C ALA A 87 1.89 20.08 12.15
N LEU A 88 1.43 19.37 13.19
CA LEU A 88 2.11 18.20 13.72
C LEU A 88 2.08 17.02 12.74
N GLU A 89 0.94 16.75 12.12
CA GLU A 89 0.79 15.77 11.04
C GLU A 89 1.83 16.02 9.95
N SER A 90 1.86 17.25 9.39
CA SER A 90 2.78 17.66 8.32
C SER A 90 4.25 17.56 8.75
N LEU A 91 4.56 17.92 10.00
CA LEU A 91 5.92 17.83 10.55
C LEU A 91 6.39 16.37 10.63
N PHE A 92 5.56 15.48 11.17
CA PHE A 92 5.89 14.06 11.26
C PHE A 92 5.90 13.39 9.89
N GLU A 93 5.07 13.85 8.95
CA GLU A 93 5.12 13.41 7.55
C GLU A 93 6.46 13.73 6.91
N TYR A 94 6.91 14.97 7.05
CA TYR A 94 8.21 15.38 6.57
C TYR A 94 9.33 14.53 7.20
N TRP A 95 9.31 14.32 8.51
CA TRP A 95 10.33 13.53 9.20
C TRP A 95 10.35 12.07 8.78
N TYR A 96 9.21 11.36 8.80
CA TYR A 96 9.23 9.97 8.35
C TYR A 96 9.63 9.88 6.88
N GLY A 97 9.21 10.83 6.03
CA GLY A 97 9.55 10.86 4.62
C GLY A 97 11.05 11.00 4.39
N VAL A 98 11.70 11.92 5.10
CA VAL A 98 13.16 12.08 5.05
C VAL A 98 13.87 10.82 5.56
N LEU A 99 13.39 10.21 6.63
CA LEU A 99 14.02 9.02 7.23
C LEU A 99 13.90 7.78 6.32
N TRP A 100 12.69 7.47 5.83
CA TRP A 100 12.45 6.32 4.96
C TRP A 100 13.17 6.46 3.62
N ARG A 101 13.12 7.63 2.96
CA ARG A 101 13.81 7.88 1.68
C ARG A 101 15.31 7.72 1.78
N ASN A 102 15.94 8.35 2.77
CA ASN A 102 17.40 8.25 2.95
C ASN A 102 17.83 6.84 3.36
N LEU A 103 17.01 6.15 4.17
CA LEU A 103 17.24 4.76 4.51
C LEU A 103 17.20 3.88 3.25
N ALA A 104 16.16 4.03 2.41
CA ALA A 104 15.96 3.27 1.20
C ALA A 104 17.12 3.46 0.22
N GLN A 105 17.52 4.71 -0.03
CA GLN A 105 18.67 5.05 -0.89
C GLN A 105 19.99 4.48 -0.37
N SER A 106 20.22 4.56 0.95
CA SER A 106 21.42 4.01 1.55
C SER A 106 21.48 2.49 1.43
N VAL A 107 20.37 1.81 1.72
CA VAL A 107 20.27 0.34 1.58
C VAL A 107 20.42 -0.07 0.12
N GLN A 108 19.83 0.68 -0.83
CA GLN A 108 20.00 0.46 -2.26
C GLN A 108 21.48 0.50 -2.66
N HIS A 109 22.21 1.53 -2.20
CA HIS A 109 23.63 1.68 -2.45
C HIS A 109 24.43 0.50 -1.87
N ASP A 110 24.24 0.21 -0.59
CA ASP A 110 24.97 -0.84 0.14
C ASP A 110 24.75 -2.22 -0.52
N VAL A 111 23.50 -2.54 -0.87
CA VAL A 111 23.15 -3.81 -1.54
C VAL A 111 23.72 -3.87 -2.96
N ARG A 112 23.66 -2.77 -3.73
CA ARG A 112 24.23 -2.73 -5.09
C ARG A 112 25.73 -2.95 -5.07
N MET A 113 26.45 -2.26 -4.19
CA MET A 113 27.90 -2.40 -4.05
C MET A 113 28.29 -3.80 -3.59
N ALA A 114 27.65 -4.33 -2.54
CA ALA A 114 27.93 -5.68 -2.05
C ALA A 114 27.63 -6.76 -3.10
N THR A 115 26.58 -6.57 -3.91
CA THR A 115 26.25 -7.50 -5.00
C THR A 115 27.28 -7.42 -6.12
N PHE A 116 27.68 -6.21 -6.51
CA PHE A 116 28.69 -5.99 -7.54
C PHE A 116 30.05 -6.56 -7.14
N GLU A 117 30.50 -6.35 -5.90
CA GLU A 117 31.74 -6.92 -5.37
C GLU A 117 31.73 -8.46 -5.39
N ARG A 118 30.58 -9.08 -5.05
CA ARG A 118 30.43 -10.54 -5.16
C ARG A 118 30.50 -11.03 -6.60
N VAL A 119 29.90 -10.30 -7.54
CA VAL A 119 29.99 -10.61 -8.97
C VAL A 119 31.45 -10.56 -9.42
N LEU A 120 32.21 -9.53 -9.05
CA LEU A 120 33.64 -9.43 -9.37
C LEU A 120 34.50 -10.53 -8.75
N GLY A 121 34.10 -11.09 -7.60
CA GLY A 121 34.82 -12.16 -6.92
C GLY A 121 34.64 -13.55 -7.53
N HIS A 122 33.77 -13.72 -8.53
CA HIS A 122 33.54 -15.02 -9.17
C HIS A 122 34.57 -15.33 -10.27
N ALA A 123 34.90 -16.61 -10.42
CA ALA A 123 35.77 -17.08 -11.49
C ALA A 123 35.12 -16.90 -12.88
N PRO A 124 35.89 -16.77 -13.97
CA PRO A 124 35.35 -16.63 -15.33
C PRO A 124 34.32 -17.70 -15.71
N SER A 125 34.52 -18.95 -15.29
CA SER A 125 33.60 -20.07 -15.56
C SER A 125 32.21 -19.90 -14.97
N TRP A 126 32.05 -19.08 -13.91
CA TRP A 126 30.75 -18.77 -13.33
C TRP A 126 29.89 -17.90 -14.25
N PHE A 127 30.53 -17.09 -15.10
CA PHE A 127 29.87 -16.24 -16.09
C PHE A 127 29.46 -17.01 -17.34
N ASP A 128 30.12 -18.10 -17.66
CA ASP A 128 29.75 -18.96 -18.80
C ASP A 128 28.41 -19.67 -18.57
N GLU A 129 28.03 -19.89 -17.30
CA GLU A 129 26.77 -20.54 -16.91
C GLU A 129 25.59 -19.57 -16.74
N ARG A 130 25.79 -18.25 -16.89
CA ARG A 130 24.76 -17.23 -16.59
C ARG A 130 24.61 -16.21 -17.71
N ARG A 131 23.37 -15.82 -18.01
CA ARG A 131 23.12 -14.77 -19.00
C ARG A 131 23.51 -13.43 -18.39
N LYS A 132 24.24 -12.61 -19.15
CA LYS A 132 24.60 -11.24 -18.76
C LYS A 132 23.36 -10.40 -18.37
N GLY A 133 22.23 -10.62 -19.05
CA GLY A 133 20.95 -9.97 -18.76
C GLY A 133 20.42 -10.28 -17.35
N ASP A 134 20.57 -11.52 -16.87
CA ASP A 134 20.08 -11.91 -15.55
C ASP A 134 20.86 -11.18 -14.44
N LEU A 135 22.17 -10.99 -14.63
CA LEU A 135 23.00 -10.24 -13.69
C LEU A 135 22.63 -8.75 -13.64
N LEU A 136 22.34 -8.16 -14.81
CA LEU A 136 21.90 -6.77 -14.90
C LEU A 136 20.51 -6.57 -14.27
N ALA A 137 19.60 -7.52 -14.46
CA ALA A 137 18.27 -7.50 -13.83
C ALA A 137 18.40 -7.51 -12.30
N VAL A 138 19.25 -8.37 -11.73
CA VAL A 138 19.48 -8.39 -10.27
C VAL A 138 20.10 -7.08 -9.77
N LEU A 139 21.14 -6.58 -10.44
CA LEU A 139 21.85 -5.36 -10.00
C LEU A 139 21.01 -4.07 -10.12
N ASN A 140 20.02 -4.07 -11.00
CA ASN A 140 19.18 -2.91 -11.26
C ASN A 140 17.75 -3.10 -10.75
N ASP A 141 17.00 -4.03 -11.33
CA ASP A 141 15.56 -4.16 -11.11
C ASP A 141 15.23 -4.64 -9.70
N ASP A 142 15.87 -5.71 -9.22
CA ASP A 142 15.62 -6.27 -7.89
C ASP A 142 16.06 -5.29 -6.79
N VAL A 143 17.23 -4.66 -6.97
CA VAL A 143 17.75 -3.63 -6.06
C VAL A 143 16.82 -2.40 -6.01
N ASN A 144 16.32 -1.94 -7.15
CA ASN A 144 15.37 -0.83 -7.19
C ASN A 144 14.00 -1.22 -6.61
N GLN A 145 13.57 -2.49 -6.75
CA GLN A 145 12.33 -2.96 -6.13
C GLN A 145 12.42 -2.96 -4.61
N LEU A 146 13.55 -3.40 -4.07
CA LEU A 146 13.84 -3.30 -2.64
C LEU A 146 13.81 -1.85 -2.16
N GLU A 147 14.42 -0.93 -2.91
CA GLU A 147 14.38 0.49 -2.58
C GLU A 147 12.95 1.02 -2.52
N ARG A 148 12.13 0.77 -3.55
CA ARG A 148 10.72 1.19 -3.57
C ARG A 148 9.92 0.64 -2.39
N PHE A 149 10.19 -0.60 -2.00
CA PHE A 149 9.56 -1.20 -0.83
C PHE A 149 9.96 -0.46 0.46
N LEU A 150 11.22 -0.10 0.63
CA LEU A 150 11.67 0.64 1.81
C LEU A 150 11.25 2.12 1.80
N ASP A 151 11.22 2.77 0.63
CA ASP A 151 10.80 4.17 0.46
C ASP A 151 9.32 4.35 0.81
N LYS A 152 8.45 3.49 0.27
CA LYS A 152 6.99 3.64 0.40
C LYS A 152 6.31 2.44 1.06
N GLY A 153 6.54 1.24 0.53
CA GLY A 153 5.79 0.05 0.95
C GLY A 153 5.85 -0.26 2.45
N ALA A 154 7.01 -0.03 3.08
CA ALA A 154 7.19 -0.22 4.52
C ALA A 154 6.36 0.78 5.34
N ASN A 155 6.38 2.05 4.96
CA ASN A 155 5.56 3.09 5.59
C ASN A 155 4.07 2.85 5.36
N ASP A 156 3.66 2.48 4.14
CA ASP A 156 2.26 2.21 3.80
C ASP A 156 1.69 1.06 4.66
N LEU A 157 2.47 -0.01 4.84
CA LEU A 157 2.09 -1.14 5.70
C LEU A 157 1.94 -0.71 7.17
N LEU A 158 2.86 0.13 7.66
CA LEU A 158 2.78 0.69 9.02
C LEU A 158 1.56 1.60 9.19
N GLN A 159 1.27 2.43 8.19
CA GLN A 159 0.12 3.32 8.22
C GLN A 159 -1.19 2.54 8.24
N VAL A 160 -1.36 1.54 7.37
CA VAL A 160 -2.56 0.67 7.35
C VAL A 160 -2.71 -0.08 8.68
N GLY A 161 -1.63 -0.68 9.18
CA GLY A 161 -1.64 -1.39 10.46
C GLY A 161 -2.01 -0.48 11.64
N THR A 162 -1.43 0.72 11.68
CA THR A 162 -1.74 1.72 12.73
C THR A 162 -3.19 2.19 12.63
N THR A 163 -3.70 2.44 11.42
CA THR A 163 -5.12 2.78 11.21
C THR A 163 -6.04 1.69 11.74
N VAL A 164 -5.80 0.43 11.39
CA VAL A 164 -6.63 -0.71 11.85
C VAL A 164 -6.63 -0.81 13.38
N ILE A 165 -5.47 -0.65 14.02
CA ILE A 165 -5.34 -0.72 15.49
C ILE A 165 -6.02 0.48 16.16
N VAL A 166 -5.68 1.70 15.78
CA VAL A 166 -6.18 2.93 16.43
C VAL A 166 -7.68 3.07 16.22
N VAL A 167 -8.15 2.92 14.98
CA VAL A 167 -9.58 2.98 14.69
C VAL A 167 -10.31 1.83 15.36
N GLY A 168 -9.72 0.62 15.40
CA GLY A 168 -10.30 -0.52 16.09
C GLY A 168 -10.54 -0.23 17.57
N VAL A 169 -9.52 0.25 18.27
CA VAL A 169 -9.63 0.62 19.69
C VAL A 169 -10.72 1.67 19.91
N ILE A 170 -10.79 2.70 19.07
CA ILE A 170 -11.82 3.76 19.16
C ILE A 170 -13.23 3.18 18.95
N PHE A 171 -13.43 2.37 17.91
CA PHE A 171 -14.73 1.77 17.61
C PHE A 171 -15.21 0.83 18.71
N PHE A 172 -14.35 -0.08 19.18
CA PHE A 172 -14.70 -1.01 20.26
C PHE A 172 -14.94 -0.31 21.60
N ALA A 173 -14.30 0.85 21.83
CA ALA A 173 -14.54 1.67 23.03
C ALA A 173 -15.86 2.45 22.96
N ILE A 174 -16.27 2.92 21.77
CA ILE A 174 -17.50 3.71 21.60
C ILE A 174 -18.74 2.81 21.45
N ALA A 175 -18.70 1.87 20.50
CA ALA A 175 -19.84 1.01 20.16
C ALA A 175 -19.34 -0.29 19.51
N TRP A 176 -19.14 -1.33 20.31
CA TRP A 176 -18.57 -2.60 19.85
C TRP A 176 -19.46 -3.31 18.81
N GLU A 177 -20.78 -3.14 18.86
CA GLU A 177 -21.71 -3.69 17.87
C GLU A 177 -21.53 -3.03 16.50
N VAL A 178 -21.34 -1.71 16.48
CA VAL A 178 -21.03 -0.94 15.25
C VAL A 178 -19.64 -1.32 14.74
N ALA A 179 -18.68 -1.53 15.64
CA ALA A 179 -17.33 -1.97 15.32
C ALA A 179 -17.32 -3.27 14.51
N LEU A 180 -18.11 -4.26 14.91
CA LEU A 180 -18.17 -5.55 14.21
C LEU A 180 -18.62 -5.39 12.76
N LEU A 181 -19.61 -4.53 12.50
CA LEU A 181 -20.06 -4.25 11.13
C LEU A 181 -19.04 -3.45 10.33
N ALA A 182 -18.41 -2.44 10.93
CA ALA A 182 -17.41 -1.61 10.28
C ALA A 182 -16.16 -2.42 9.88
N PHE A 183 -15.77 -3.39 10.72
CA PHE A 183 -14.61 -4.24 10.51
C PHE A 183 -14.93 -5.51 9.69
N MET A 184 -16.20 -5.91 9.54
CA MET A 184 -16.59 -7.11 8.77
C MET A 184 -16.05 -7.15 7.33
N PRO A 185 -15.98 -6.03 6.57
CA PRO A 185 -15.36 -6.02 5.25
C PRO A 185 -13.86 -6.29 5.26
N VAL A 186 -13.13 -5.96 6.34
CA VAL A 186 -11.66 -6.06 6.40
C VAL A 186 -11.18 -7.50 6.15
N PRO A 187 -11.61 -8.55 6.89
CA PRO A 187 -11.18 -9.92 6.62
C PRO A 187 -11.63 -10.42 5.25
N LEU A 188 -12.81 -9.99 4.77
CA LEU A 188 -13.31 -10.33 3.44
C LEU A 188 -12.42 -9.75 2.34
N ILE A 189 -12.02 -8.49 2.47
CA ILE A 189 -11.10 -7.81 1.55
C ILE A 189 -9.74 -8.51 1.59
N LEU A 190 -9.17 -8.76 2.77
CA LEU A 190 -7.88 -9.44 2.89
C LEU A 190 -7.90 -10.82 2.25
N TRP A 191 -8.92 -11.63 2.55
CA TRP A 191 -9.08 -12.95 1.95
C TRP A 191 -9.27 -12.87 0.43
N GLY A 192 -10.10 -11.93 -0.03
CA GLY A 192 -10.32 -11.63 -1.44
C GLY A 192 -9.02 -11.25 -2.15
N SER A 193 -8.22 -10.37 -1.56
CA SER A 193 -6.91 -9.94 -2.07
C SER A 193 -5.94 -11.10 -2.22
N PHE A 194 -5.81 -11.98 -1.21
CA PHE A 194 -4.93 -13.16 -1.32
C PHE A 194 -5.39 -14.14 -2.40
N ARG A 195 -6.71 -14.39 -2.48
CA ARG A 195 -7.31 -15.26 -3.51
C ARG A 195 -7.06 -14.68 -4.91
N TYR A 196 -7.25 -13.37 -5.02
CA TYR A 196 -7.10 -12.59 -6.24
C TYR A 196 -5.65 -12.56 -6.73
N GLN A 197 -4.70 -12.27 -5.84
CA GLN A 197 -3.26 -12.28 -6.13
C GLN A 197 -2.82 -13.65 -6.67
N ARG A 198 -3.22 -14.74 -6.02
CA ARG A 198 -2.93 -16.11 -6.49
C ARG A 198 -3.53 -16.45 -7.86
N ALA A 199 -4.67 -15.86 -8.20
CA ALA A 199 -5.32 -16.07 -9.50
C ALA A 199 -4.68 -15.23 -10.61
N LEU A 200 -4.15 -14.06 -10.27
CA LEU A 200 -3.59 -13.09 -11.20
C LEU A 200 -2.11 -13.35 -11.53
N GLU A 201 -1.34 -13.85 -10.56
CA GLU A 201 0.07 -14.22 -10.71
C GLU A 201 0.36 -15.06 -11.97
N PRO A 202 -0.31 -16.20 -12.24
CA PRO A 202 -0.05 -16.98 -13.44
C PRO A 202 -0.41 -16.24 -14.74
N LYS A 203 -1.38 -15.31 -14.70
CA LYS A 203 -1.74 -14.51 -15.87
C LYS A 203 -0.66 -13.48 -16.18
N TYR A 204 -0.10 -12.82 -15.16
CA TYR A 204 1.02 -11.91 -15.37
C TYR A 204 2.30 -12.62 -15.82
N LEU A 205 2.56 -13.81 -15.28
CA LEU A 205 3.66 -14.65 -15.78
C LEU A 205 3.46 -14.95 -17.27
N SER A 206 2.27 -15.37 -17.68
CA SER A 206 1.97 -15.61 -19.09
C SER A 206 2.11 -14.36 -19.98
N VAL A 207 1.78 -13.16 -19.47
CA VAL A 207 1.97 -11.90 -20.21
C VAL A 207 3.47 -11.60 -20.37
N ARG A 208 4.25 -11.84 -19.31
CA ARG A 208 5.70 -11.67 -19.32
C ARG A 208 6.39 -12.63 -20.28
N ASP A 209 5.98 -13.89 -20.31
CA ASP A 209 6.53 -14.89 -21.23
C ASP A 209 6.25 -14.50 -22.68
N ALA A 210 5.00 -14.14 -23.01
CA ALA A 210 4.64 -13.68 -24.36
C ALA A 210 5.36 -12.38 -24.77
N ALA A 211 5.64 -11.48 -23.83
CA ALA A 211 6.48 -10.31 -24.09
C ALA A 211 7.94 -10.68 -24.34
N GLY A 212 8.44 -11.70 -23.64
CA GLY A 212 9.78 -12.27 -23.86
C GLY A 212 9.94 -12.84 -25.28
N ASP A 213 8.98 -13.65 -25.73
CA ASP A 213 8.98 -14.21 -27.08
C ASP A 213 8.95 -13.11 -28.15
N LEU A 214 8.10 -12.10 -27.96
CA LEU A 214 8.00 -10.94 -28.86
C LEU A 214 9.33 -10.16 -28.92
N ASN A 215 9.95 -9.89 -27.77
CA ASN A 215 11.22 -9.18 -27.70
C ASN A 215 12.36 -9.98 -28.33
N ALA A 216 12.39 -11.31 -28.14
CA ALA A 216 13.39 -12.17 -28.75
C ALA A 216 13.30 -12.16 -30.28
N LEU A 217 12.08 -12.20 -30.84
CA LEU A 217 11.90 -12.07 -32.29
C LEU A 217 12.37 -10.70 -32.78
N LEU A 218 11.98 -9.62 -32.12
CA LEU A 218 12.41 -8.27 -32.49
C LEU A 218 13.94 -8.11 -32.45
N GLU A 219 14.61 -8.64 -31.43
CA GLU A 219 16.06 -8.60 -31.31
C GLU A 219 16.74 -9.35 -32.47
N ASN A 220 16.22 -10.55 -32.81
CA ASN A 220 16.72 -11.34 -33.93
C ASN A 220 16.49 -10.64 -35.28
N ASP A 221 15.29 -10.09 -35.51
CA ASP A 221 14.94 -9.45 -36.78
C ASP A 221 15.72 -8.16 -37.01
N ILE A 222 15.88 -7.34 -35.96
CA ILE A 222 16.68 -6.11 -36.04
C ILE A 222 18.17 -6.45 -36.24
N GLY A 223 18.69 -7.45 -35.52
CA GLY A 223 20.07 -7.92 -35.69
C GLY A 223 20.33 -8.57 -37.06
N GLY A 224 19.31 -9.21 -37.63
CA GLY A 224 19.36 -9.94 -38.91
C GLY A 224 18.80 -9.17 -40.11
N MET A 225 18.57 -7.86 -40.00
CA MET A 225 17.82 -7.07 -40.99
C MET A 225 18.39 -7.18 -42.42
N THR A 226 19.72 -7.18 -42.56
CA THR A 226 20.38 -7.34 -43.87
C THR A 226 20.07 -8.69 -44.50
N THR A 227 19.99 -9.76 -43.71
CA THR A 227 19.62 -11.10 -44.18
C THR A 227 18.16 -11.12 -44.63
N ILE A 228 17.24 -10.58 -43.82
CA ILE A 228 15.81 -10.52 -44.15
C ILE A 228 15.59 -9.80 -45.48
N GLN A 229 16.24 -8.64 -45.69
CA GLN A 229 16.15 -7.88 -46.93
C GLN A 229 16.77 -8.61 -48.13
N SER A 230 17.89 -9.32 -47.93
CA SER A 230 18.55 -10.06 -49.01
C SER A 230 17.69 -11.21 -49.58
N PHE A 231 16.77 -11.75 -48.77
CA PHE A 231 15.83 -12.80 -49.15
C PHE A 231 14.42 -12.28 -49.43
N THR A 232 14.19 -10.96 -49.36
CA THR A 232 12.86 -10.32 -49.50
C THR A 232 11.82 -10.96 -48.56
N ALA A 233 12.25 -11.27 -47.33
CA ALA A 233 11.46 -12.01 -46.34
C ALA A 233 10.68 -11.09 -45.38
N GLU A 234 10.63 -9.78 -45.63
CA GLU A 234 9.98 -8.79 -44.76
C GLU A 234 8.50 -9.11 -44.49
N PRO A 235 7.67 -9.50 -45.49
CA PRO A 235 6.27 -9.85 -45.24
C PRO A 235 6.12 -11.09 -44.36
N LEU A 236 7.07 -12.02 -44.43
CA LEU A 236 7.06 -13.25 -43.64
C LEU A 236 7.34 -12.96 -42.16
N GLU A 237 8.40 -12.21 -41.86
CA GLU A 237 8.73 -11.85 -40.48
C GLU A 237 7.69 -10.90 -39.89
N ALA A 238 7.12 -9.98 -40.69
CA ALA A 238 5.99 -9.16 -40.26
C ALA A 238 4.76 -10.00 -39.85
N ALA A 239 4.47 -11.08 -40.57
CA ALA A 239 3.37 -11.99 -40.21
C ALA A 239 3.65 -12.75 -38.91
N ARG A 240 4.89 -13.22 -38.69
CA ARG A 240 5.30 -13.86 -37.42
C ARG A 240 5.23 -12.92 -36.24
N LEU A 241 5.70 -11.69 -36.41
CA LEU A 241 5.60 -10.66 -35.38
C LEU A 241 4.14 -10.35 -35.05
N MET A 242 3.27 -10.30 -36.05
CA MET A 242 1.84 -10.10 -35.87
C MET A 242 1.21 -11.23 -35.05
N GLU A 243 1.54 -12.50 -35.33
CA GLU A 243 1.07 -13.65 -34.54
C GLU A 243 1.48 -13.58 -33.07
N LEU A 244 2.76 -13.31 -32.78
CA LEU A 244 3.25 -13.15 -31.41
C LEU A 244 2.62 -11.94 -30.70
N SER A 245 2.46 -10.83 -31.42
CA SER A 245 1.80 -9.63 -30.91
C SER A 245 0.32 -9.88 -30.57
N GLU A 246 -0.41 -10.64 -31.39
CA GLU A 246 -1.78 -11.05 -31.10
C GLU A 246 -1.86 -11.98 -29.89
N ALA A 247 -0.94 -12.94 -29.75
CA ALA A 247 -0.84 -13.79 -28.58
C ALA A 247 -0.60 -12.96 -27.31
N TYR A 248 0.37 -12.04 -27.34
CA TYR A 248 0.63 -11.10 -26.24
C TYR A 248 -0.63 -10.28 -25.89
N ARG A 249 -1.31 -9.71 -26.89
CA ARG A 249 -2.57 -8.97 -26.70
C ARG A 249 -3.66 -9.83 -26.07
N ALA A 250 -3.79 -11.09 -26.47
CA ALA A 250 -4.78 -12.02 -25.92
C ALA A 250 -4.51 -12.34 -24.44
N ARG A 251 -3.26 -12.65 -24.08
CA ARG A 251 -2.87 -12.88 -22.67
C ARG A 251 -3.07 -11.64 -21.82
N ASN A 252 -2.75 -10.46 -22.35
CA ASN A 252 -2.97 -9.21 -21.65
C ASN A 252 -4.46 -8.92 -21.40
N ARG A 253 -5.34 -9.20 -22.38
CA ARG A 253 -6.81 -9.08 -22.19
C ARG A 253 -7.34 -9.97 -21.07
N GLU A 254 -6.76 -11.14 -20.85
CA GLU A 254 -7.14 -12.00 -19.72
C GLU A 254 -6.70 -11.43 -18.38
N ALA A 255 -5.48 -10.92 -18.29
CA ALA A 255 -4.97 -10.28 -17.08
C ALA A 255 -5.79 -9.02 -16.75
N ILE A 256 -6.08 -8.19 -17.76
CA ILE A 256 -6.87 -6.95 -17.62
C ILE A 256 -8.29 -7.24 -17.10
N ARG A 257 -8.96 -8.27 -17.63
CA ARG A 257 -10.32 -8.61 -17.16
C ARG A 257 -10.35 -8.94 -15.67
N LEU A 258 -9.31 -9.60 -15.18
CA LEU A 258 -9.19 -9.92 -13.77
C LEU A 258 -8.82 -8.68 -12.95
N SER A 259 -7.82 -7.89 -13.38
CA SER A 259 -7.35 -6.68 -12.68
C SER A 259 -8.36 -5.55 -12.61
N ALA A 260 -9.11 -5.32 -13.67
CA ALA A 260 -10.13 -4.29 -13.69
C ALA A 260 -11.28 -4.57 -12.68
N GLY A 261 -11.54 -5.84 -12.36
CA GLY A 261 -12.63 -6.22 -11.44
C GLY A 261 -12.30 -6.07 -9.95
N PHE A 262 -11.02 -5.96 -9.60
CA PHE A 262 -10.57 -6.01 -8.20
C PHE A 262 -11.00 -4.79 -7.38
N VAL A 263 -10.65 -3.58 -7.85
CA VAL A 263 -10.97 -2.33 -7.14
C VAL A 263 -12.48 -2.12 -6.99
N PRO A 264 -13.33 -2.32 -8.03
CA PRO A 264 -14.78 -2.23 -7.87
C PRO A 264 -15.33 -3.21 -6.82
N LEU A 265 -14.82 -4.45 -6.77
CA LEU A 265 -15.26 -5.44 -5.79
C LEU A 265 -14.95 -5.01 -4.34
N ILE A 266 -13.74 -4.49 -4.11
CA ILE A 266 -13.36 -3.94 -2.81
C ILE A 266 -14.27 -2.76 -2.45
N ARG A 267 -14.53 -1.84 -3.38
CA ARG A 267 -15.45 -0.71 -3.14
C ARG A 267 -16.85 -1.17 -2.71
N MET A 268 -17.36 -2.27 -3.26
CA MET A 268 -18.64 -2.83 -2.81
C MET A 268 -18.58 -3.38 -1.38
N ALA A 269 -17.49 -4.04 -0.99
CA ALA A 269 -17.31 -4.49 0.38
C ALA A 269 -17.22 -3.30 1.36
N ILE A 270 -16.51 -2.25 0.95
CA ILE A 270 -16.40 -0.99 1.72
C ILE A 270 -17.77 -0.33 1.89
N LEU A 271 -18.57 -0.28 0.82
CA LEU A 271 -19.92 0.26 0.87
C LEU A 271 -20.79 -0.47 1.89
N VAL A 272 -20.71 -1.80 1.96
CA VAL A 272 -21.45 -2.59 2.96
C VAL A 272 -21.05 -2.21 4.39
N GLY A 273 -19.76 -2.10 4.69
CA GLY A 273 -19.29 -1.66 6.01
C GLY A 273 -19.73 -0.25 6.36
N PHE A 274 -19.57 0.68 5.42
CA PHE A 274 -19.97 2.08 5.59
C PHE A 274 -21.48 2.22 5.82
N THR A 275 -22.31 1.57 5.00
CA THR A 275 -23.77 1.57 5.15
C THR A 275 -24.18 0.89 6.45
N GLY A 276 -23.50 -0.19 6.86
CA GLY A 276 -23.71 -0.85 8.15
C GLY A 276 -23.48 0.10 9.32
N THR A 277 -22.34 0.81 9.34
CA THR A 277 -22.04 1.82 10.35
C THR A 277 -23.07 2.95 10.37
N LEU A 278 -23.45 3.45 9.19
CA LEU A 278 -24.43 4.53 9.05
C LEU A 278 -25.81 4.12 9.57
N LEU A 279 -26.29 2.94 9.22
CA LEU A 279 -27.61 2.45 9.64
C LEU A 279 -27.65 2.08 11.13
N LEU A 280 -26.71 1.26 11.59
CA LEU A 280 -26.73 0.76 12.97
C LEU A 280 -26.31 1.85 13.97
N GLY A 281 -25.28 2.64 13.64
CA GLY A 281 -24.90 3.80 14.45
C GLY A 281 -25.99 4.87 14.48
N GLY A 282 -26.66 5.11 13.35
CA GLY A 282 -27.81 6.01 13.28
C GLY A 282 -28.97 5.53 14.14
N TRP A 283 -29.28 4.23 14.11
CA TRP A 283 -30.32 3.63 14.94
C TRP A 283 -30.04 3.79 16.44
N PHE A 284 -28.82 3.49 16.91
CA PHE A 284 -28.42 3.70 18.30
C PHE A 284 -28.48 5.17 18.73
N THR A 285 -28.22 6.09 17.80
CA THR A 285 -28.37 7.52 18.07
C THR A 285 -29.84 7.91 18.26
N LEU A 286 -30.75 7.34 17.45
CA LEU A 286 -32.20 7.56 17.58
C LEU A 286 -32.78 6.94 18.86
N GLU A 287 -32.24 5.82 19.33
CA GLU A 287 -32.61 5.19 20.61
C GLU A 287 -32.00 5.91 21.82
N GLY A 288 -31.09 6.87 21.61
CA GLY A 288 -30.42 7.62 22.68
C GLY A 288 -29.31 6.84 23.39
N THR A 289 -28.88 5.69 22.86
CA THR A 289 -27.77 4.90 23.42
C THR A 289 -26.40 5.37 22.93
N LEU A 290 -26.37 6.18 21.88
CA LEU A 290 -25.16 6.76 21.29
C LEU A 290 -25.33 8.27 21.07
N GLU A 291 -24.33 9.05 21.46
CA GLU A 291 -24.35 10.50 21.22
C GLU A 291 -24.14 10.84 19.74
N VAL A 292 -24.74 11.94 19.27
CA VAL A 292 -24.64 12.41 17.88
C VAL A 292 -23.18 12.71 17.48
N GLY A 293 -22.38 13.23 18.43
CA GLY A 293 -20.94 13.45 18.24
C GLY A 293 -20.20 12.13 18.00
N ALA A 294 -20.46 11.12 18.85
CA ALA A 294 -19.86 9.79 18.73
C ALA A 294 -20.26 9.09 17.42
N TYR A 295 -21.52 9.18 17.01
CA TYR A 295 -21.99 8.70 15.70
C TYR A 295 -21.22 9.35 14.55
N SER A 296 -21.02 10.66 14.59
CA SER A 296 -20.26 11.40 13.58
C SER A 296 -18.83 10.88 13.48
N VAL A 297 -18.16 10.64 14.63
CA VAL A 297 -16.82 10.03 14.66
C VAL A 297 -16.81 8.68 13.93
N LEU A 298 -17.75 7.79 14.26
CA LEU A 298 -17.81 6.44 13.67
C LEU A 298 -18.01 6.49 12.15
N VAL A 299 -18.87 7.37 11.64
CA VAL A 299 -19.11 7.51 10.20
C VAL A 299 -17.85 7.97 9.47
N PHE A 300 -17.20 9.04 9.93
CA PHE A 300 -15.99 9.57 9.29
C PHE A 300 -14.79 8.62 9.42
N MET A 301 -14.63 7.98 10.58
CA MET A 301 -13.55 7.02 10.81
C MET A 301 -13.72 5.74 10.00
N THR A 302 -14.95 5.31 9.69
CA THR A 302 -15.19 4.16 8.79
C THR A 302 -14.57 4.40 7.41
N GLN A 303 -14.66 5.64 6.89
CA GLN A 303 -14.02 5.99 5.63
C GLN A 303 -12.49 5.93 5.72
N ARG A 304 -11.92 6.44 6.83
CA ARG A 304 -10.47 6.40 7.08
C ARG A 304 -9.94 4.97 7.25
N LEU A 305 -10.72 4.06 7.83
CA LEU A 305 -10.39 2.65 7.99
C LEU A 305 -10.33 1.91 6.64
N LEU A 306 -11.34 2.15 5.80
CA LEU A 306 -11.60 1.31 4.63
C LEU A 306 -10.90 1.81 3.36
N TRP A 307 -10.71 3.12 3.19
CA TRP A 307 -10.11 3.68 1.97
C TRP A 307 -8.68 3.20 1.67
N PRO A 308 -7.77 3.11 2.65
CA PRO A 308 -6.39 2.63 2.41
C PRO A 308 -6.33 1.21 1.83
N LEU A 309 -7.36 0.40 2.02
CA LEU A 309 -7.45 -0.96 1.49
C LEU A 309 -7.67 -1.01 -0.03
N THR A 310 -8.03 0.12 -0.65
CA THR A 310 -8.21 0.22 -2.12
C THR A 310 -6.94 0.61 -2.85
N THR A 311 -5.94 1.13 -2.14
CA THR A 311 -4.72 1.71 -2.71
C THR A 311 -3.49 0.81 -2.57
N GLY A 312 -3.65 -0.38 -1.98
CA GLY A 312 -2.58 -1.39 -1.81
C GLY A 312 -2.58 -2.49 -2.86
#